data_AF-A0A8S1TTM7-F1
#
_entry.id   AF-A0A8S1TTM7-F1
#
_cell.length_a   1.000
_cell.length_b   1.000
_cell.length_c   1.000
_cell.angle_alpha   90.00
_cell.angle_beta   90.00
_cell.angle_gamma   90.00
#
_symmetry.space_group_name_H-M   'P 1'
#
loop_
_entity.id
_entity.type
_entity.pdbx_description
1 polymer ?
#
loop_
_entity_poly.entity_id
_entity_poly.type
_entity_poly.pdbx_seq_one_letter_code
_entity_poly.pdbx_strand_id
1 'polypeptide(L)'
;MKVFAIMALLLAAAYCQSNEIDVVLKMLGDLKNETSKQLQQLESDWEATRYQKQDIVNDLMRSASTQRGECNRRDQEWANKERDIRITLSYINWLEKRIKENNERLQRLDVNRCESNANFINDIKNSKKTLNLIAFLRRAVKNAKETDLPTLLQSAQFIQLKSYLADDGEEPEVTSEDNEPPHVYDEPEAVDDTEDVSENQAEPTPDVETTEESTEAPTEEVEQHSLGDAHEEPDAPVPEHPLEAEEKATNEQLAKEAAAFNKIIEKGQKAPAEAGSGKDYSQFTVAQQELLNFLDILEDQVRGSFGKKQDNQVNSAMGYSDFKGLIQKENETFKGHLVAEDVNLEKLQNQLITILQATAACKDRLKKIQNSIDLANEDLASSEAHFKSVTETLQEEQNTFDDVYRIYSSQVGSQSTSYKRDVQAKITN
;
A
#
# COMPACT_ATOMS: atom_id res chain seq x y z
N MET A 1 -20.83 40.22 69.12
CA MET A 1 -20.14 40.96 70.21
C MET A 1 -19.87 42.43 69.88
N LYS A 2 -19.54 42.82 68.63
CA LYS A 2 -19.13 44.20 68.27
C LYS A 2 -20.24 45.27 68.25
N VAL A 3 -21.49 44.94 67.84
CA VAL A 3 -22.64 45.89 67.89
C VAL A 3 -22.97 46.34 69.31
N PHE A 4 -22.78 45.45 70.30
CA PHE A 4 -22.95 45.78 71.72
C PHE A 4 -21.88 46.75 72.23
N ALA A 5 -20.66 46.72 71.68
CA ALA A 5 -19.60 47.67 72.04
C ALA A 5 -19.88 49.07 71.47
N ILE A 6 -20.38 49.17 70.23
CA ILE A 6 -20.77 50.45 69.61
C ILE A 6 -22.00 51.05 70.32
N MET A 7 -23.01 50.24 70.63
CA MET A 7 -24.16 50.67 71.44
C MET A 7 -23.76 51.09 72.86
N ALA A 8 -22.84 50.37 73.50
CA ALA A 8 -22.33 50.75 74.82
C ALA A 8 -21.50 52.04 74.79
N LEU A 9 -20.71 52.26 73.73
CA LEU A 9 -19.96 53.50 73.51
C LEU A 9 -20.89 54.70 73.22
N LEU A 10 -21.96 54.50 72.44
CA LEU A 10 -22.99 55.52 72.19
C LEU A 10 -23.81 55.84 73.46
N LEU A 11 -24.07 54.85 74.32
CA LEU A 11 -24.75 55.04 75.60
C LEU A 11 -23.84 55.73 76.64
N ALA A 12 -22.54 55.42 76.66
CA ALA A 12 -21.56 56.14 77.48
C ALA A 12 -21.41 57.59 77.02
N ALA A 13 -21.41 57.85 75.70
CA ALA A 13 -21.39 59.20 75.14
C ALA A 13 -22.55 60.08 75.62
N ALA A 14 -23.70 59.49 75.94
CA ALA A 14 -24.88 60.22 76.42
C ALA A 14 -24.82 60.61 77.91
N TYR A 15 -23.87 60.09 78.71
CA TYR A 15 -23.87 60.23 80.18
C TYR A 15 -22.55 60.67 80.84
N CYS A 16 -21.50 60.99 80.09
CA CYS A 16 -20.15 61.03 80.66
C CYS A 16 -19.62 62.40 81.17
N GLN A 17 -18.96 62.35 82.33
CA GLN A 17 -18.11 63.42 82.89
C GLN A 17 -16.75 63.45 82.17
N SER A 18 -16.04 64.57 82.22
CA SER A 18 -14.91 64.87 81.32
C SER A 18 -13.72 63.90 81.26
N ASN A 19 -13.48 63.07 82.28
CA ASN A 19 -12.37 62.09 82.25
C ASN A 19 -12.71 60.86 81.38
N GLU A 20 -13.99 60.63 81.10
CA GLU A 20 -14.45 59.48 80.32
C GLU A 20 -14.36 59.74 78.81
N ILE A 21 -14.30 61.02 78.40
CA ILE A 21 -14.17 61.44 77.00
C ILE A 21 -12.83 61.01 76.41
N ASP A 22 -11.72 61.22 77.13
CA ASP A 22 -10.38 60.84 76.67
C ASP A 22 -10.23 59.30 76.58
N VAL A 23 -10.91 58.57 77.47
CA VAL A 23 -10.94 57.10 77.45
C VAL A 23 -11.69 56.58 76.23
N VAL A 24 -12.85 57.17 75.91
CA VAL A 24 -13.64 56.81 74.73
C VAL A 24 -12.90 57.14 73.43
N LEU A 25 -12.24 58.32 73.34
CA LEU A 25 -11.42 58.68 72.19
C LEU A 25 -10.25 57.72 72.01
N LYS A 26 -9.58 57.33 73.09
CA LYS A 26 -8.50 56.34 73.05
C LYS A 26 -9.01 54.98 72.54
N MET A 27 -10.14 54.50 73.06
CA MET A 27 -10.72 53.22 72.64
C MET A 27 -11.15 53.23 71.16
N LEU A 28 -11.74 54.33 70.68
CA LEU A 28 -12.08 54.50 69.26
C LEU A 28 -10.82 54.58 68.37
N GLY A 29 -9.78 55.25 68.85
CA GLY A 29 -8.48 55.30 68.17
C GLY A 29 -7.80 53.92 68.08
N ASP A 30 -7.87 53.13 69.16
CA ASP A 30 -7.34 51.76 69.20
C ASP A 30 -8.13 50.84 68.25
N LEU A 31 -9.48 50.93 68.23
CA LEU A 31 -10.33 50.18 67.30
C LEU A 31 -10.07 50.54 65.84
N LYS A 32 -9.89 51.83 65.54
CA LYS A 32 -9.51 52.32 64.20
C LYS A 32 -8.17 51.75 63.76
N ASN A 33 -7.15 51.84 64.62
CA ASN A 33 -5.81 51.35 64.32
C ASN A 33 -5.80 49.82 64.12
N GLU A 34 -6.56 49.09 64.94
CA GLU A 34 -6.69 47.64 64.81
C GLU A 34 -7.39 47.25 63.50
N THR A 35 -8.45 47.94 63.11
CA THR A 35 -9.15 47.72 61.83
C THR A 35 -8.22 48.00 60.64
N SER A 36 -7.43 49.08 60.72
CA SER A 36 -6.43 49.41 59.68
C SER A 36 -5.35 48.34 59.56
N LYS A 37 -4.90 47.74 60.67
CA LYS A 37 -3.95 46.62 60.65
C LYS A 37 -4.57 45.36 60.07
N GLN A 38 -5.83 45.08 60.38
CA GLN A 38 -6.56 43.94 59.81
C GLN A 38 -6.72 44.08 58.30
N LEU A 39 -6.97 45.29 57.79
CA LEU A 39 -7.04 45.57 56.36
C LEU A 39 -5.68 45.37 55.68
N GLN A 40 -4.59 45.89 56.25
CA GLN A 40 -3.23 45.67 55.73
C GLN A 40 -2.83 44.18 55.72
N GLN A 41 -3.19 43.45 56.79
CA GLN A 41 -2.92 42.01 56.86
C GLN A 41 -3.72 41.25 55.81
N LEU A 42 -5.00 41.57 55.64
CA LEU A 42 -5.87 40.95 54.65
C LEU A 42 -5.35 41.18 53.21
N GLU A 43 -4.86 42.39 52.90
CA GLU A 43 -4.24 42.69 51.61
C GLU A 43 -2.98 41.84 51.37
N SER A 44 -2.09 41.77 52.36
CA SER A 44 -0.87 40.96 52.27
C SER A 44 -1.17 39.46 52.12
N ASP A 45 -2.15 38.94 52.88
CA ASP A 45 -2.55 37.53 52.82
C ASP A 45 -3.23 37.20 51.48
N TRP A 46 -4.00 38.15 50.95
CA TRP A 46 -4.62 38.01 49.63
C TRP A 46 -3.58 37.98 48.51
N GLU A 47 -2.58 38.87 48.51
CA GLU A 47 -1.53 38.84 47.49
C GLU A 47 -0.81 37.49 47.45
N ALA A 48 -0.47 36.95 48.62
CA ALA A 48 0.15 35.64 48.73
C ALA A 48 -0.78 34.52 48.22
N THR A 49 -2.05 34.53 48.65
CA THR A 49 -3.05 33.53 48.25
C THR A 49 -3.33 33.56 46.74
N ARG A 50 -3.49 34.77 46.18
CA ARG A 50 -3.71 34.99 44.76
C ARG A 50 -2.55 34.46 43.95
N TYR A 51 -1.31 34.77 44.35
CA TYR A 51 -0.12 34.28 43.66
C TYR A 51 -0.08 32.75 43.67
N GLN A 52 -0.28 32.11 44.83
CA GLN A 52 -0.26 30.64 44.95
C GLN A 52 -1.33 29.97 44.10
N LYS A 53 -2.58 30.46 44.14
CA LYS A 53 -3.67 29.90 43.33
C LYS A 53 -3.45 30.12 41.83
N GLN A 54 -2.93 31.29 41.43
CA GLN A 54 -2.59 31.56 40.05
C GLN A 54 -1.45 30.66 39.54
N ASP A 55 -0.46 30.36 40.39
CA ASP A 55 0.63 29.44 40.06
C ASP A 55 0.11 28.01 39.80
N ILE A 56 -0.82 27.52 40.65
CA ILE A 56 -1.50 26.24 40.44
C ILE A 56 -2.23 26.21 39.08
N VAL A 57 -2.97 27.27 38.74
CA VAL A 57 -3.65 27.37 37.43
C VAL A 57 -2.64 27.31 36.29
N ASN A 58 -1.55 28.08 36.38
CA ASN A 58 -0.52 28.12 35.35
C ASN A 58 0.15 26.76 35.15
N ASP A 59 0.46 26.03 36.23
CA ASP A 59 1.06 24.71 36.17
C ASP A 59 0.11 23.67 35.59
N LEU A 60 -1.18 23.71 35.93
CA LEU A 60 -2.19 22.86 35.30
C LEU A 60 -2.34 23.18 33.81
N MET A 61 -2.30 24.45 33.41
CA MET A 61 -2.31 24.85 31.99
C MET A 61 -1.09 24.33 31.23
N ARG A 62 0.11 24.40 31.81
CA ARG A 62 1.32 23.79 31.23
C ARG A 62 1.15 22.28 31.09
N SER A 63 0.66 21.60 32.13
CA SER A 63 0.39 20.17 32.10
C SER A 63 -0.61 19.79 31.00
N ALA A 64 -1.68 20.57 30.83
CA ALA A 64 -2.66 20.37 29.75
C ALA A 64 -2.04 20.54 28.36
N SER A 65 -1.15 21.53 28.18
CA SER A 65 -0.43 21.74 26.93
C SER A 65 0.46 20.55 26.58
N THR A 66 1.27 20.08 27.53
CA THR A 66 2.11 18.88 27.37
C THR A 66 1.25 17.65 27.05
N GLN A 67 0.17 17.44 27.80
CA GLN A 67 -0.71 16.29 27.59
C GLN A 67 -1.39 16.33 26.21
N ARG A 68 -1.78 17.52 25.72
CA ARG A 68 -2.33 17.69 24.37
C ARG A 68 -1.31 17.32 23.30
N GLY A 69 -0.05 17.73 23.46
CA GLY A 69 1.05 17.32 22.58
C GLY A 69 1.24 15.81 22.53
N GLU A 70 1.22 15.14 23.69
CA GLU A 70 1.28 13.68 23.76
C GLU A 70 0.10 13.00 23.06
N CYS A 71 -1.12 13.51 23.24
CA CYS A 71 -2.30 12.93 22.60
C CYS A 71 -2.26 13.10 21.09
N ASN A 72 -1.82 14.26 20.59
CA ASN A 72 -1.65 14.48 19.15
C ASN A 72 -0.61 13.53 18.54
N ARG A 73 0.52 13.31 19.23
CA ARG A 73 1.54 12.34 18.80
C ARG A 73 0.97 10.93 18.72
N ARG A 74 0.12 10.53 19.67
CA ARG A 74 -0.57 9.22 19.63
C ARG A 74 -1.61 9.11 18.53
N ASP A 75 -2.34 10.18 18.23
CA ASP A 75 -3.26 10.24 17.10
C ASP A 75 -2.50 10.05 15.77
N GLN A 76 -1.29 10.62 15.64
CA GLN A 76 -0.41 10.38 14.49
C GLN A 76 0.12 8.94 14.43
N GLU A 77 0.55 8.38 15.56
CA GLU A 77 0.98 6.96 15.65
C GLU A 77 -0.15 6.02 15.21
N TRP A 78 -1.39 6.30 15.63
CA TRP A 78 -2.58 5.55 15.22
C TRP A 78 -2.78 5.61 13.71
N ALA A 79 -2.80 6.81 13.12
CA ALA A 79 -2.98 6.99 11.68
C ALA A 79 -1.87 6.32 10.85
N ASN A 80 -0.62 6.37 11.32
CA ASN A 80 0.50 5.68 10.68
C ASN A 80 0.32 4.16 10.73
N LYS A 81 -0.11 3.60 11.86
CA LYS A 81 -0.36 2.16 11.97
C LYS A 81 -1.53 1.68 11.13
N GLU A 82 -2.58 2.49 11.00
CA GLU A 82 -3.68 2.20 10.08
C GLU A 82 -3.22 2.21 8.61
N ARG A 83 -2.30 3.12 8.24
CA ARG A 83 -1.66 3.10 6.92
C ARG A 83 -0.85 1.81 6.72
N ASP A 84 -0.02 1.42 7.68
CA ASP A 84 0.78 0.19 7.59
C ASP A 84 -0.11 -1.05 7.36
N ILE A 85 -1.21 -1.16 8.11
CA ILE A 85 -2.20 -2.25 7.96
C ILE A 85 -2.78 -2.28 6.53
N ARG A 86 -3.14 -1.12 5.97
CA ARG A 86 -3.66 -1.04 4.60
C ARG A 86 -2.64 -1.47 3.55
N ILE A 87 -1.37 -1.10 3.73
CA ILE A 87 -0.28 -1.51 2.83
C ILE A 87 -0.09 -3.03 2.90
N THR A 88 -0.04 -3.62 4.10
CA THR A 88 0.07 -5.07 4.28
C THR A 88 -1.11 -5.80 3.64
N LEU A 89 -2.35 -5.34 3.84
CA LEU A 89 -3.54 -5.92 3.19
C LEU A 89 -3.47 -5.85 1.66
N SER A 90 -2.99 -4.74 1.11
CA SER A 90 -2.79 -4.59 -0.34
C SER A 90 -1.79 -5.62 -0.87
N TYR A 91 -0.68 -5.84 -0.16
CA TYR A 91 0.32 -6.82 -0.54
C TYR A 91 -0.19 -8.27 -0.43
N ILE A 92 -0.97 -8.59 0.62
CA ILE A 92 -1.64 -9.90 0.75
C ILE A 92 -2.57 -10.13 -0.47
N ASN A 93 -3.42 -9.16 -0.80
CA ASN A 93 -4.32 -9.27 -1.95
C ASN A 93 -3.55 -9.46 -3.27
N TRP A 94 -2.41 -8.78 -3.42
CA TRP A 94 -1.53 -8.96 -4.58
C TRP A 94 -0.96 -10.39 -4.65
N LEU A 95 -0.49 -10.94 -3.53
CA LEU A 95 0.00 -12.32 -3.44
C LEU A 95 -1.09 -13.33 -3.80
N GLU A 96 -2.30 -13.17 -3.25
CA GLU A 96 -3.45 -14.04 -3.56
C GLU A 96 -3.80 -14.01 -5.04
N LYS A 97 -3.87 -12.81 -5.62
CA LYS A 97 -4.13 -12.63 -7.06
C LYS A 97 -3.06 -13.34 -7.88
N ARG A 98 -1.78 -13.17 -7.52
CA ARG A 98 -0.66 -13.74 -8.27
C ARG A 98 -0.65 -15.26 -8.21
N ILE A 99 -0.93 -15.85 -7.05
CA ILE A 99 -1.09 -17.31 -6.90
C ILE A 99 -2.22 -17.82 -7.78
N LYS A 100 -3.36 -17.11 -7.83
CA LYS A 100 -4.51 -17.48 -8.65
C LYS A 100 -4.15 -17.45 -10.14
N GLU A 101 -3.58 -16.36 -10.63
CA GLU A 101 -3.11 -16.22 -12.03
C GLU A 101 -2.14 -17.34 -12.42
N ASN A 102 -1.19 -17.66 -11.54
CA ASN A 102 -0.24 -18.75 -11.75
C ASN A 102 -0.92 -20.13 -11.81
N ASN A 103 -1.92 -20.38 -10.97
CA ASN A 103 -2.70 -21.63 -11.03
C ASN A 103 -3.49 -21.73 -12.34
N GLU A 104 -4.06 -20.63 -12.83
CA GLU A 104 -4.75 -20.59 -14.12
C GLU A 104 -3.78 -20.85 -15.29
N ARG A 105 -2.56 -20.28 -15.22
CA ARG A 105 -1.49 -20.58 -16.20
C ARG A 105 -1.11 -22.05 -16.19
N LEU A 106 -0.93 -22.65 -15.01
CA LEU A 106 -0.66 -24.10 -14.88
C LEU A 106 -1.77 -24.95 -15.49
N GLN A 107 -3.04 -24.58 -15.28
CA GLN A 107 -4.16 -25.31 -15.88
C GLN A 107 -4.13 -25.25 -17.41
N ARG A 108 -3.88 -24.07 -18.00
CA ARG A 108 -3.75 -23.94 -19.46
C ARG A 108 -2.59 -24.77 -20.00
N LEU A 109 -1.44 -24.73 -19.34
CA LEU A 109 -0.28 -25.55 -19.71
C LEU A 109 -0.57 -27.05 -19.65
N ASP A 110 -1.29 -27.51 -18.63
CA ASP A 110 -1.66 -28.91 -18.47
C ASP A 110 -2.60 -29.38 -19.60
N VAL A 111 -3.57 -28.54 -20.00
CA VAL A 111 -4.49 -28.79 -21.12
C VAL A 111 -3.72 -28.87 -22.44
N ASN A 112 -2.91 -27.85 -22.74
CA ASN A 112 -2.10 -27.77 -23.96
C ASN A 112 -1.15 -28.97 -24.09
N ARG A 113 -0.58 -29.41 -22.96
CA ARG A 113 0.30 -30.59 -22.94
C ARG A 113 -0.46 -31.88 -23.23
N CYS A 114 -1.68 -32.03 -22.71
CA CYS A 114 -2.53 -33.19 -22.99
C CYS A 114 -2.90 -33.26 -24.48
N GLU A 115 -3.25 -32.12 -25.07
CA GLU A 115 -3.58 -32.02 -26.50
C GLU A 115 -2.37 -32.33 -27.39
N SER A 116 -1.21 -31.71 -27.11
CA SER A 116 0.05 -31.99 -27.80
C SER A 116 0.43 -33.48 -27.73
N ASN A 117 0.28 -34.12 -26.57
CA ASN A 117 0.50 -35.55 -26.41
C ASN A 117 -0.47 -36.39 -27.26
N ALA A 118 -1.74 -36.01 -27.33
CA ALA A 118 -2.75 -36.72 -28.13
C ALA A 118 -2.43 -36.63 -29.63
N ASN A 119 -2.05 -35.44 -30.11
CA ASN A 119 -1.64 -35.21 -31.50
C ASN A 119 -0.41 -36.03 -31.85
N PHE A 120 0.62 -36.03 -31.00
CA PHE A 120 1.82 -36.86 -31.18
C PHE A 120 1.50 -38.38 -31.25
N ILE A 121 0.59 -38.88 -30.39
CA ILE A 121 0.17 -40.29 -30.44
C ILE A 121 -0.53 -40.62 -31.76
N ASN A 122 -1.38 -39.71 -32.27
CA ASN A 122 -2.05 -39.88 -33.55
C ASN A 122 -1.05 -39.88 -34.70
N ASP A 123 -0.07 -38.99 -34.68
CA ASP A 123 1.04 -38.95 -35.65
C ASP A 123 1.83 -40.25 -35.66
N ILE A 124 2.23 -40.77 -34.49
CA ILE A 124 2.92 -42.08 -34.39
C ILE A 124 2.07 -43.19 -35.01
N LYS A 125 0.77 -43.23 -34.73
CA LYS A 125 -0.14 -44.24 -35.29
C LYS A 125 -0.21 -44.13 -36.81
N ASN A 126 -0.29 -42.90 -37.33
CA ASN A 126 -0.35 -42.64 -38.76
C ASN A 126 0.97 -43.01 -39.44
N SER A 127 2.12 -42.57 -38.94
CA SER A 127 3.44 -42.97 -39.44
C SER A 127 3.61 -44.49 -39.45
N LYS A 128 3.17 -45.20 -38.39
CA LYS A 128 3.23 -46.66 -38.33
C LYS A 128 2.33 -47.34 -39.38
N LYS A 129 1.12 -46.82 -39.60
CA LYS A 129 0.24 -47.30 -40.68
C LYS A 129 0.90 -47.11 -42.04
N THR A 130 1.48 -45.94 -42.29
CA THR A 130 2.18 -45.62 -43.54
C THR A 130 3.38 -46.52 -43.77
N LEU A 131 4.23 -46.75 -42.74
CA LEU A 131 5.36 -47.69 -42.84
C LEU A 131 4.91 -49.13 -43.13
N ASN A 132 3.82 -49.59 -42.49
CA ASN A 132 3.26 -50.91 -42.78
C ASN A 132 2.72 -51.00 -44.22
N LEU A 133 2.08 -49.93 -44.71
CA LEU A 133 1.62 -49.85 -46.09
C LEU A 133 2.80 -49.89 -47.07
N ILE A 134 3.84 -49.09 -46.83
CA ILE A 134 5.08 -49.09 -47.63
C ILE A 134 5.71 -50.49 -47.66
N ALA A 135 5.84 -51.16 -46.51
CA ALA A 135 6.39 -52.51 -46.43
C ALA A 135 5.54 -53.54 -47.19
N PHE A 136 4.21 -53.43 -47.11
CA PHE A 136 3.28 -54.26 -47.87
C PHE A 136 3.46 -54.02 -49.38
N LEU A 137 3.44 -52.77 -49.82
CA LEU A 137 3.58 -52.39 -51.22
C LEU A 137 4.95 -52.82 -51.78
N ARG A 138 6.03 -52.64 -51.02
CA ARG A 138 7.38 -53.10 -51.43
C ARG A 138 7.39 -54.60 -51.67
N ARG A 139 6.75 -55.40 -50.80
CA ARG A 139 6.64 -56.85 -50.98
C ARG A 139 5.79 -57.20 -52.19
N ALA A 140 4.68 -56.51 -52.40
CA ALA A 140 3.80 -56.73 -53.54
C ALA A 140 4.49 -56.38 -54.88
N VAL A 141 5.22 -55.27 -54.94
CA VAL A 141 6.00 -54.84 -56.11
C VAL A 141 7.15 -55.80 -56.41
N LYS A 142 7.88 -56.28 -55.39
CA LYS A 142 8.95 -57.28 -55.59
C LYS A 142 8.45 -58.62 -56.12
N ASN A 143 7.22 -58.99 -55.78
CA ASN A 143 6.61 -60.27 -56.17
C ASN A 143 5.70 -60.17 -57.40
N ALA A 144 5.46 -58.96 -57.92
CA ALA A 144 4.61 -58.74 -59.08
C ALA A 144 5.24 -59.34 -60.34
N LYS A 145 4.43 -60.05 -61.14
CA LYS A 145 4.79 -60.47 -62.50
C LYS A 145 4.38 -59.38 -63.49
N GLU A 146 4.92 -59.46 -64.70
CA GLU A 146 4.72 -58.48 -65.78
C GLU A 146 3.24 -58.17 -66.08
N THR A 147 2.36 -59.17 -65.94
CA THR A 147 0.90 -59.04 -66.14
C THR A 147 0.14 -58.41 -64.97
N ASP A 148 0.72 -58.41 -63.77
CA ASP A 148 0.00 -58.12 -62.52
C ASP A 148 0.22 -56.68 -62.03
N LEU A 149 1.25 -56.01 -62.55
CA LEU A 149 1.64 -54.66 -62.13
C LEU A 149 0.58 -53.59 -62.44
N PRO A 150 -0.10 -53.57 -63.60
CA PRO A 150 -1.17 -52.61 -63.85
C PRO A 150 -2.35 -52.78 -62.88
N THR A 151 -2.70 -54.03 -62.55
CA THR A 151 -3.75 -54.35 -61.57
C THR A 151 -3.32 -53.99 -60.15
N LEU A 152 -2.05 -54.19 -59.81
CA LEU A 152 -1.46 -53.77 -58.53
C LEU A 152 -1.50 -52.25 -58.38
N LEU A 153 -1.14 -51.49 -59.42
CA LEU A 153 -1.17 -50.03 -59.43
C LEU A 153 -2.58 -49.44 -59.36
N GLN A 154 -3.61 -50.23 -59.69
CA GLN A 154 -5.03 -49.89 -59.51
C GLN A 154 -5.61 -50.38 -58.18
N SER A 155 -4.82 -51.08 -57.35
CA SER A 155 -5.30 -51.60 -56.07
C SER A 155 -5.63 -50.47 -55.09
N ALA A 156 -6.60 -50.73 -54.20
CA ALA A 156 -6.98 -49.80 -53.15
C ALA A 156 -5.79 -49.36 -52.27
N GLN A 157 -4.78 -50.21 -52.11
CA GLN A 157 -3.57 -49.92 -51.32
C GLN A 157 -2.67 -48.86 -52.00
N PHE A 158 -2.56 -48.90 -53.33
CA PHE A 158 -1.84 -47.89 -54.12
C PHE A 158 -2.62 -46.58 -54.20
N ILE A 159 -3.95 -46.65 -54.30
CA ILE A 159 -4.84 -45.48 -54.23
C ILE A 159 -4.75 -44.82 -52.85
N GLN A 160 -4.67 -45.61 -51.78
CA GLN A 160 -4.51 -45.11 -50.42
C GLN A 160 -3.13 -44.48 -50.19
N LEU A 161 -2.05 -45.04 -50.76
CA LEU A 161 -0.74 -44.37 -50.75
C LEU A 161 -0.80 -43.04 -51.52
N LYS A 162 -1.48 -43.02 -52.67
CA LYS A 162 -1.68 -41.81 -53.46
C LYS A 162 -2.50 -40.76 -52.72
N SER A 163 -3.52 -41.15 -51.95
CA SER A 163 -4.27 -40.21 -51.11
C SER A 163 -3.43 -39.67 -49.97
N TYR A 164 -2.60 -40.50 -49.31
CA TYR A 164 -1.66 -40.02 -48.29
C TYR A 164 -0.63 -39.01 -48.81
N LEU A 165 -0.31 -39.06 -50.11
CA LEU A 165 0.58 -38.11 -50.79
C LEU A 165 -0.15 -36.89 -51.36
N ALA A 166 -1.49 -36.89 -51.32
CA ALA A 166 -2.34 -35.84 -51.89
C ALA A 166 -3.21 -35.14 -50.83
N ASP A 167 -3.22 -35.63 -49.58
CA ASP A 167 -3.88 -35.02 -48.42
C ASP A 167 -3.01 -33.87 -47.90
N ASP A 168 -2.87 -32.87 -48.77
CA ASP A 168 -2.46 -31.51 -48.43
C ASP A 168 -3.72 -30.75 -48.02
N GLY A 169 -3.73 -30.20 -46.80
CA GLY A 169 -4.55 -29.03 -46.46
C GLY A 169 -5.86 -29.30 -45.71
N GLU A 170 -5.77 -29.49 -44.40
CA GLU A 170 -6.68 -28.82 -43.47
C GLU A 170 -5.92 -28.61 -42.16
N GLU A 171 -5.43 -27.37 -42.00
CA GLU A 171 -4.87 -26.87 -40.75
C GLU A 171 -5.94 -27.03 -39.64
N PRO A 172 -5.64 -27.66 -38.50
CA PRO A 172 -6.27 -27.18 -37.28
C PRO A 172 -5.71 -25.78 -37.04
N GLU A 173 -6.55 -24.74 -37.18
CA GLU A 173 -6.24 -23.40 -36.70
C GLU A 173 -5.83 -23.48 -35.22
N VAL A 174 -4.52 -23.53 -34.97
CA VAL A 174 -3.98 -23.23 -33.66
C VAL A 174 -3.92 -21.71 -33.61
N THR A 175 -4.97 -21.11 -33.06
CA THR A 175 -5.01 -19.68 -32.76
C THR A 175 -3.80 -19.35 -31.88
N SER A 176 -2.80 -18.73 -32.48
CA SER A 176 -1.53 -18.35 -31.86
C SER A 176 -1.64 -17.09 -31.01
N GLU A 177 -2.86 -16.55 -30.82
CA GLU A 177 -3.09 -15.25 -30.18
C GLU A 177 -2.92 -15.24 -28.65
N ASP A 178 -2.86 -16.39 -27.96
CA ASP A 178 -2.88 -16.42 -26.48
C ASP A 178 -1.56 -16.84 -25.79
N ASN A 179 -0.45 -16.98 -26.53
CA ASN A 179 0.85 -17.38 -25.98
C ASN A 179 1.90 -16.27 -26.02
N GLU A 180 1.50 -15.01 -25.93
CA GLU A 180 2.45 -13.92 -25.72
C GLU A 180 3.02 -14.01 -24.28
N PRO A 181 4.35 -14.12 -24.09
CA PRO A 181 4.96 -13.86 -22.80
C PRO A 181 4.65 -12.40 -22.45
N PRO A 182 4.13 -12.07 -21.25
CA PRO A 182 3.86 -10.68 -20.95
C PRO A 182 5.17 -9.90 -21.00
N HIS A 183 5.21 -8.94 -21.93
CA HIS A 183 6.17 -7.85 -21.97
C HIS A 183 6.28 -7.23 -20.57
N VAL A 184 7.49 -7.17 -20.05
CA VAL A 184 7.83 -6.37 -18.86
C VAL A 184 8.02 -4.95 -19.37
N TYR A 185 7.05 -4.05 -19.16
CA TYR A 185 7.12 -2.57 -19.04
C TYR A 185 5.67 -2.12 -18.67
N ASP A 186 5.34 -1.19 -17.78
CA ASP A 186 5.97 0.04 -17.30
C ASP A 186 5.58 0.36 -15.84
N GLU A 187 6.34 1.26 -15.21
CA GLU A 187 6.02 1.94 -13.96
C GLU A 187 4.62 2.58 -13.99
N PRO A 188 3.90 2.64 -12.86
CA PRO A 188 2.62 3.33 -12.83
C PRO A 188 2.82 4.84 -13.02
N GLU A 189 2.18 5.36 -14.07
CA GLU A 189 1.93 6.78 -14.29
C GLU A 189 1.42 7.44 -13.00
N ALA A 190 2.05 8.55 -12.65
CA ALA A 190 1.60 9.44 -11.60
C ALA A 190 0.20 9.98 -11.95
N VAL A 191 -0.75 9.77 -11.04
CA VAL A 191 -2.03 10.47 -11.08
C VAL A 191 -1.78 11.91 -10.63
N ASP A 192 -1.87 12.81 -11.59
CA ASP A 192 -2.07 14.25 -11.38
C ASP A 192 -3.48 14.47 -10.82
N ASP A 193 -3.58 14.79 -9.54
CA ASP A 193 -4.68 15.58 -9.00
C ASP A 193 -4.07 16.83 -8.37
N THR A 194 -3.95 17.85 -9.21
CA THR A 194 -3.72 19.24 -8.81
C THR A 194 -5.02 19.81 -8.26
N GLU A 195 -5.14 19.91 -6.93
CA GLU A 195 -5.87 21.02 -6.30
C GLU A 195 -4.97 21.76 -5.31
N ASP A 196 -4.90 23.06 -5.57
CA ASP A 196 -4.06 24.12 -5.07
C ASP A 196 -4.50 24.61 -3.67
N VAL A 197 -3.58 24.65 -2.68
CA VAL A 197 -3.56 25.71 -1.65
C VAL A 197 -2.13 25.91 -1.12
N SER A 198 -1.54 27.03 -1.54
CA SER A 198 -0.41 27.77 -0.95
C SER A 198 -0.38 27.84 0.59
N GLU A 199 0.79 27.63 1.23
CA GLU A 199 1.38 28.64 2.13
C GLU A 199 2.82 28.34 2.58
N ASN A 200 3.59 29.43 2.66
CA ASN A 200 4.98 29.59 3.06
C ASN A 200 5.36 28.91 4.40
N GLN A 201 6.61 28.43 4.53
CA GLN A 201 7.59 29.06 5.44
C GLN A 201 8.98 28.41 5.37
N ALA A 202 9.96 29.29 5.53
CA ALA A 202 11.38 29.08 5.39
C ALA A 202 12.08 28.63 6.69
N GLU A 203 13.36 28.29 6.50
CA GLU A 203 14.50 28.28 7.45
C GLU A 203 14.80 26.97 8.21
N PRO A 204 16.04 26.77 8.70
CA PRO A 204 17.32 26.86 7.99
C PRO A 204 18.26 25.67 8.31
N THR A 205 19.33 25.54 7.52
CA THR A 205 20.52 24.70 7.80
C THR A 205 21.32 25.21 9.01
N PRO A 206 22.10 24.32 9.64
CA PRO A 206 23.56 24.54 9.77
C PRO A 206 24.32 23.21 9.59
N ASP A 207 25.62 23.06 9.30
CA ASP A 207 26.75 23.91 8.90
C ASP A 207 27.94 22.93 8.65
N VAL A 208 29.03 23.44 8.06
CA VAL A 208 30.46 22.98 8.11
C VAL A 208 31.01 21.93 7.11
N GLU A 209 31.69 22.44 6.06
CA GLU A 209 33.13 22.33 5.73
C GLU A 209 33.93 21.05 6.15
N THR A 210 34.75 20.38 5.32
CA THR A 210 36.05 20.87 4.78
C THR A 210 36.79 19.82 3.90
N THR A 211 37.58 20.32 2.93
CA THR A 211 38.88 19.86 2.34
C THR A 211 39.04 18.68 1.36
N GLU A 212 39.35 19.06 0.11
CA GLU A 212 40.46 18.68 -0.81
C GLU A 212 41.31 17.42 -0.58
N GLU A 213 41.52 16.57 -1.60
CA GLU A 213 42.70 16.57 -2.51
C GLU A 213 42.61 15.43 -3.56
N SER A 214 43.26 15.65 -4.70
CA SER A 214 43.21 15.01 -6.03
C SER A 214 43.96 13.68 -6.16
N THR A 215 43.58 12.79 -7.11
CA THR A 215 44.45 12.34 -8.23
C THR A 215 43.80 11.31 -9.20
N GLU A 216 43.88 11.67 -10.49
CA GLU A 216 44.12 10.86 -11.71
C GLU A 216 43.00 10.06 -12.44
N ALA A 217 43.06 10.17 -13.77
CA ALA A 217 42.07 10.05 -14.86
C ALA A 217 42.08 8.62 -15.52
N PRO A 218 41.46 8.31 -16.71
CA PRO A 218 40.82 9.17 -17.72
C PRO A 218 39.56 8.64 -18.50
N THR A 219 38.90 9.57 -19.24
CA THR A 219 38.25 9.49 -20.60
C THR A 219 37.28 8.33 -20.91
N GLU A 220 36.07 8.52 -21.46
CA GLU A 220 35.74 9.13 -22.76
C GLU A 220 34.27 9.57 -22.87
N GLU A 221 34.09 10.80 -23.37
CA GLU A 221 33.15 11.24 -24.42
C GLU A 221 31.66 10.87 -24.37
N VAL A 222 30.89 11.91 -24.00
CA VAL A 222 29.47 12.09 -24.28
C VAL A 222 29.32 12.71 -25.68
N GLU A 223 28.79 11.95 -26.64
CA GLU A 223 28.18 12.54 -27.84
C GLU A 223 26.66 12.51 -27.73
N GLN A 224 26.09 13.71 -27.59
CA GLN A 224 24.72 14.02 -27.93
C GLN A 224 24.59 14.11 -29.46
N HIS A 225 23.75 13.26 -30.06
CA HIS A 225 23.15 13.49 -31.37
C HIS A 225 21.66 13.13 -31.25
N SER A 226 20.79 14.14 -31.19
CA SER A 226 20.04 14.70 -32.31
C SER A 226 18.82 13.85 -32.67
N LEU A 227 17.64 14.41 -32.35
CA LEU A 227 16.35 14.03 -32.91
C LEU A 227 16.47 13.88 -34.43
N GLY A 228 16.05 12.72 -34.94
CA GLY A 228 15.84 12.46 -36.35
C GLY A 228 14.53 11.70 -36.50
N ASP A 229 13.59 12.32 -37.23
CA ASP A 229 12.33 11.73 -37.68
C ASP A 229 12.54 10.32 -38.24
N ALA A 230 11.86 9.33 -37.64
CA ALA A 230 11.72 8.01 -38.21
C ALA A 230 10.33 7.91 -38.87
N HIS A 231 10.37 7.98 -40.20
CA HIS A 231 9.34 7.56 -41.13
C HIS A 231 8.59 6.29 -40.68
N GLU A 232 7.27 6.28 -40.88
CA GLU A 232 6.48 5.06 -41.05
C GLU A 232 7.13 4.19 -42.14
N GLU A 233 7.77 3.08 -41.72
CA GLU A 233 8.04 1.95 -42.61
C GLU A 233 6.87 0.95 -42.51
N PRO A 234 6.43 0.37 -43.64
CA PRO A 234 5.34 -0.59 -43.65
C PRO A 234 5.78 -1.90 -42.99
N ASP A 235 4.86 -2.52 -42.26
CA ASP A 235 4.98 -3.82 -41.58
C ASP A 235 5.98 -4.77 -42.25
N ALA A 236 7.13 -4.96 -41.61
CA ALA A 236 7.96 -6.12 -41.90
C ALA A 236 7.16 -7.37 -41.49
N PRO A 237 7.04 -8.39 -42.36
CA PRO A 237 6.30 -9.60 -42.03
C PRO A 237 6.94 -10.25 -40.80
N VAL A 238 6.10 -10.58 -39.81
CA VAL A 238 6.46 -11.34 -38.62
C VAL A 238 7.26 -12.58 -39.06
N PRO A 239 8.43 -12.87 -38.46
CA PRO A 239 9.18 -14.07 -38.79
C PRO A 239 8.31 -15.31 -38.56
N GLU A 240 8.05 -16.10 -39.62
CA GLU A 240 7.33 -17.39 -39.53
C GLU A 240 7.94 -18.21 -38.38
N HIS A 241 7.09 -18.79 -37.52
CA HIS A 241 7.56 -19.62 -36.41
C HIS A 241 8.39 -20.77 -37.02
N PRO A 242 9.57 -21.16 -36.46
CA PRO A 242 10.44 -22.16 -37.09
C PRO A 242 9.76 -23.49 -37.43
N LEU A 243 8.67 -23.81 -36.71
CA LEU A 243 7.82 -24.97 -36.96
C LEU A 243 6.99 -24.85 -38.26
N GLU A 244 6.43 -23.68 -38.56
CA GLU A 244 5.58 -23.44 -39.74
C GLU A 244 6.42 -23.41 -41.03
N ALA A 245 7.60 -22.79 -40.98
CA ALA A 245 8.52 -22.74 -42.11
C ALA A 245 9.09 -24.12 -42.49
N GLU A 246 9.35 -24.99 -41.50
CA GLU A 246 9.90 -26.32 -41.72
C GLU A 246 8.84 -27.35 -42.14
N GLU A 247 7.62 -27.24 -41.65
CA GLU A 247 6.48 -28.05 -42.11
C GLU A 247 6.16 -27.77 -43.57
N LYS A 248 6.16 -26.49 -43.96
CA LYS A 248 6.01 -26.03 -45.35
C LYS A 248 7.09 -26.59 -46.28
N ALA A 249 8.35 -26.63 -45.84
CA ALA A 249 9.45 -27.22 -46.62
C ALA A 249 9.31 -28.75 -46.79
N THR A 250 8.84 -29.44 -45.76
CA THR A 250 8.62 -30.89 -45.80
C THR A 250 7.44 -31.24 -46.73
N ASN A 251 6.38 -30.41 -46.71
CA ASN A 251 5.21 -30.55 -47.58
C ASN A 251 5.56 -30.26 -49.04
N GLU A 252 6.40 -29.26 -49.32
CA GLU A 252 6.85 -28.97 -50.69
C GLU A 252 7.69 -30.12 -51.29
N GLN A 253 8.46 -30.82 -50.46
CA GLN A 253 9.21 -32.01 -50.86
C GLN A 253 8.28 -33.21 -51.11
N LEU A 254 7.26 -33.40 -50.27
CA LEU A 254 6.22 -34.41 -50.46
C LEU A 254 5.44 -34.20 -51.77
N ALA A 255 5.10 -32.96 -52.11
CA ALA A 255 4.40 -32.62 -53.35
C ALA A 255 5.25 -32.91 -54.60
N LYS A 256 6.57 -32.64 -54.55
CA LYS A 256 7.51 -33.00 -55.62
C LYS A 256 7.62 -34.52 -55.79
N GLU A 257 7.60 -35.25 -54.68
CA GLU A 257 7.59 -36.72 -54.66
C GLU A 257 6.26 -37.30 -55.16
N ALA A 258 5.12 -36.70 -54.84
CA ALA A 258 3.81 -37.07 -55.36
C ALA A 258 3.70 -36.88 -56.88
N ALA A 259 4.29 -35.81 -57.41
CA ALA A 259 4.38 -35.57 -58.85
C ALA A 259 5.28 -36.62 -59.55
N ALA A 260 6.41 -36.99 -58.94
CA ALA A 260 7.29 -38.05 -59.44
C ALA A 260 6.58 -39.42 -59.41
N PHE A 261 5.80 -39.69 -58.37
CA PHE A 261 5.02 -40.91 -58.21
C PHE A 261 3.96 -41.08 -59.31
N ASN A 262 3.19 -40.04 -59.61
CA ASN A 262 2.19 -40.07 -60.69
C ASN A 262 2.84 -40.41 -62.05
N LYS A 263 4.05 -39.91 -62.30
CA LYS A 263 4.81 -40.20 -63.53
C LYS A 263 5.28 -41.66 -63.60
N ILE A 264 5.65 -42.27 -62.46
CA ILE A 264 6.03 -43.68 -62.37
C ILE A 264 4.79 -44.58 -62.58
N ILE A 265 3.65 -44.22 -62.00
CA ILE A 265 2.39 -44.94 -62.20
C ILE A 265 1.96 -44.90 -63.68
N GLU A 266 2.02 -43.74 -64.33
CA GLU A 266 1.69 -43.62 -65.75
C GLU A 266 2.59 -44.46 -66.66
N LYS A 267 3.89 -44.57 -66.35
CA LYS A 267 4.81 -45.46 -67.08
C LYS A 267 4.47 -46.94 -66.84
N GLY A 268 4.19 -47.32 -65.60
CA GLY A 268 3.83 -48.70 -65.23
C GLY A 268 2.47 -49.16 -65.80
N GLN A 269 1.51 -48.24 -65.93
CA GLN A 269 0.21 -48.49 -66.56
C GLN A 269 0.27 -48.57 -68.10
N LYS A 270 1.29 -47.96 -68.72
CA LYS A 270 1.53 -48.00 -70.17
C LYS A 270 2.41 -49.19 -70.60
N ALA A 271 2.89 -50.02 -69.69
CA ALA A 271 3.57 -51.26 -70.04
C ALA A 271 2.58 -52.19 -70.77
N PRO A 272 2.85 -52.59 -72.04
CA PRO A 272 1.87 -53.32 -72.83
C PRO A 272 1.69 -54.74 -72.29
N ALA A 273 0.43 -55.19 -72.21
CA ALA A 273 0.05 -56.54 -71.82
C ALA A 273 0.38 -57.62 -72.89
N GLU A 274 1.12 -57.27 -73.95
CA GLU A 274 1.44 -58.18 -75.05
C GLU A 274 2.90 -58.63 -74.98
N ALA A 275 3.09 -59.89 -74.57
CA ALA A 275 4.36 -60.59 -74.56
C ALA A 275 4.96 -60.64 -75.97
N GLY A 276 5.93 -59.77 -76.27
CA GLY A 276 6.36 -59.64 -77.66
C GLY A 276 7.64 -58.90 -78.02
N SER A 277 8.49 -58.38 -77.12
CA SER A 277 9.84 -57.95 -77.53
C SER A 277 10.82 -57.82 -76.36
N GLY A 278 12.11 -58.10 -76.58
CA GLY A 278 13.18 -57.93 -75.58
C GLY A 278 13.43 -56.48 -75.12
N LYS A 279 12.68 -55.49 -75.64
CA LYS A 279 12.64 -54.12 -75.13
C LYS A 279 11.57 -53.91 -74.04
N ASP A 280 10.65 -54.85 -73.87
CA ASP A 280 9.53 -54.75 -72.92
C ASP A 280 9.94 -55.18 -71.50
N TYR A 281 10.76 -56.23 -71.39
CA TYR A 281 11.38 -56.67 -70.13
C TYR A 281 12.19 -55.55 -69.45
N SER A 282 12.83 -54.67 -70.23
CA SER A 282 13.61 -53.56 -69.69
C SER A 282 12.74 -52.44 -69.13
N GLN A 283 11.55 -52.18 -69.71
CA GLN A 283 10.64 -51.15 -69.20
C GLN A 283 9.91 -51.61 -67.93
N PHE A 284 9.52 -52.89 -67.87
CA PHE A 284 8.93 -53.47 -66.66
C PHE A 284 9.92 -53.44 -65.48
N THR A 285 11.16 -53.92 -65.69
CA THR A 285 12.20 -53.92 -64.65
C THR A 285 12.59 -52.50 -64.21
N VAL A 286 12.62 -51.53 -65.15
CA VAL A 286 12.85 -50.12 -64.83
C VAL A 286 11.69 -49.53 -64.01
N ALA A 287 10.43 -49.75 -64.40
CA ALA A 287 9.28 -49.24 -63.66
C ALA A 287 9.16 -49.87 -62.25
N GLN A 288 9.44 -51.17 -62.14
CA GLN A 288 9.50 -51.88 -60.87
C GLN A 288 10.61 -51.31 -59.96
N GLN A 289 11.80 -51.04 -60.50
CA GLN A 289 12.89 -50.46 -59.74
C GLN A 289 12.64 -48.99 -59.36
N GLU A 290 12.09 -48.17 -60.27
CA GLU A 290 11.69 -46.79 -59.98
C GLU A 290 10.67 -46.74 -58.82
N LEU A 291 9.71 -47.68 -58.81
CA LEU A 291 8.69 -47.77 -57.77
C LEU A 291 9.26 -48.26 -56.42
N LEU A 292 10.21 -49.20 -56.43
CA LEU A 292 10.91 -49.63 -55.23
C LEU A 292 11.76 -48.51 -54.64
N ASN A 293 12.51 -47.78 -55.47
CA ASN A 293 13.29 -46.63 -55.03
C ASN A 293 12.39 -45.54 -54.42
N PHE A 294 11.22 -45.29 -55.01
CA PHE A 294 10.24 -44.34 -54.46
C PHE A 294 9.73 -44.77 -53.08
N LEU A 295 9.39 -46.05 -52.90
CA LEU A 295 8.98 -46.60 -51.60
C LEU A 295 10.11 -46.54 -50.57
N ASP A 296 11.38 -46.66 -50.99
CA ASP A 296 12.54 -46.48 -50.11
C ASP A 296 12.69 -45.02 -49.67
N ILE A 297 12.55 -44.05 -50.59
CA ILE A 297 12.56 -42.61 -50.27
C ILE A 297 11.45 -42.25 -49.29
N LEU A 298 10.21 -42.70 -49.54
CA LEU A 298 9.09 -42.47 -48.63
C LEU A 298 9.30 -43.12 -47.26
N GLU A 299 9.88 -44.32 -47.20
CA GLU A 299 10.19 -44.95 -45.92
C GLU A 299 11.20 -44.10 -45.13
N ASP A 300 12.26 -43.64 -45.79
CA ASP A 300 13.29 -42.81 -45.16
C ASP A 300 12.71 -41.47 -44.69
N GLN A 301 11.83 -40.85 -45.47
CA GLN A 301 11.15 -39.61 -45.09
C GLN A 301 10.21 -39.81 -43.89
N VAL A 302 9.40 -40.88 -43.89
CA VAL A 302 8.50 -41.18 -42.76
C VAL A 302 9.30 -41.52 -41.50
N ARG A 303 10.39 -42.28 -41.62
CA ARG A 303 11.29 -42.59 -40.48
C ARG A 303 12.03 -41.36 -39.97
N GLY A 304 12.52 -40.50 -40.86
CA GLY A 304 13.21 -39.26 -40.51
C GLY A 304 12.27 -38.26 -39.83
N SER A 305 11.07 -38.06 -40.37
CA SER A 305 10.02 -37.23 -39.77
C SER A 305 9.64 -37.75 -38.38
N PHE A 306 9.50 -39.08 -38.23
CA PHE A 306 9.20 -39.70 -36.94
C PHE A 306 10.27 -39.40 -35.87
N GLY A 307 11.56 -39.54 -36.20
CA GLY A 307 12.66 -39.24 -35.27
C GLY A 307 12.64 -37.78 -34.81
N LYS A 308 12.46 -36.84 -35.75
CA LYS A 308 12.33 -35.41 -35.45
C LYS A 308 11.11 -35.12 -34.56
N LYS A 309 9.94 -35.68 -34.87
CA LYS A 309 8.73 -35.52 -34.04
C LYS A 309 8.93 -36.06 -32.63
N GLN A 310 9.66 -37.18 -32.48
CA GLN A 310 10.01 -37.73 -31.17
C GLN A 310 10.92 -36.78 -30.38
N ASP A 311 11.98 -36.27 -30.99
CA ASP A 311 12.90 -35.32 -30.35
C ASP A 311 12.17 -34.03 -29.95
N ASN A 312 11.33 -33.49 -30.84
CA ASN A 312 10.49 -32.32 -30.54
C ASN A 312 9.54 -32.57 -29.38
N GLN A 313 8.94 -33.77 -29.30
CA GLN A 313 8.05 -34.12 -28.19
C GLN A 313 8.78 -34.20 -26.86
N VAL A 314 10.02 -34.72 -26.86
CA VAL A 314 10.88 -34.77 -25.67
C VAL A 314 11.28 -33.36 -25.24
N ASN A 315 11.75 -32.52 -26.16
CA ASN A 315 12.14 -31.14 -25.87
C ASN A 315 10.97 -30.31 -25.34
N SER A 316 9.79 -30.43 -25.95
CA SER A 316 8.55 -29.81 -25.48
C SER A 316 8.15 -30.32 -24.08
N ALA A 317 8.31 -31.62 -23.80
CA ALA A 317 8.03 -32.19 -22.48
C ALA A 317 8.94 -31.61 -21.39
N MET A 318 10.24 -31.50 -21.70
CA MET A 318 11.23 -30.93 -20.78
C MET A 318 10.93 -29.47 -20.50
N GLY A 319 10.71 -28.65 -21.54
CA GLY A 319 10.36 -27.24 -21.38
C GLY A 319 9.07 -27.03 -20.55
N TYR A 320 8.04 -27.84 -20.79
CA TYR A 320 6.82 -27.83 -19.97
C TYR A 320 7.11 -28.19 -18.50
N SER A 321 7.89 -29.24 -18.25
CA SER A 321 8.22 -29.68 -16.89
C SER A 321 8.98 -28.61 -16.13
N ASP A 322 9.96 -27.96 -16.76
CA ASP A 322 10.75 -26.89 -16.17
C ASP A 322 9.88 -25.67 -15.86
N PHE A 323 9.07 -25.23 -16.82
CA PHE A 323 8.19 -24.08 -16.64
C PHE A 323 7.13 -24.33 -15.56
N LYS A 324 6.54 -25.53 -15.52
CA LYS A 324 5.63 -25.97 -14.46
C LYS A 324 6.31 -25.94 -13.10
N GLY A 325 7.53 -26.47 -13.00
CA GLY A 325 8.31 -26.46 -11.77
C GLY A 325 8.61 -25.04 -11.27
N LEU A 326 8.94 -24.11 -12.17
CA LEU A 326 9.16 -22.70 -11.84
C LEU A 326 7.92 -22.04 -11.28
N ILE A 327 6.76 -22.18 -11.94
CA ILE A 327 5.50 -21.58 -11.46
C ILE A 327 5.08 -22.20 -10.12
N GLN A 328 5.24 -23.52 -9.95
CA GLN A 328 4.92 -24.19 -8.68
C GLN A 328 5.79 -23.67 -7.53
N LYS A 329 7.10 -23.52 -7.76
CA LYS A 329 8.04 -22.98 -6.77
C LYS A 329 7.74 -21.51 -6.44
N GLU A 330 7.39 -20.71 -7.44
CA GLU A 330 6.95 -19.32 -7.24
C GLU A 330 5.69 -19.28 -6.36
N ASN A 331 4.69 -20.12 -6.64
CA ASN A 331 3.48 -20.24 -5.82
C ASN A 331 3.77 -20.69 -4.39
N GLU A 332 4.70 -21.63 -4.18
CA GLU A 332 5.13 -22.04 -2.84
C GLU A 332 5.78 -20.86 -2.09
N THR A 333 6.60 -20.08 -2.78
CA THR A 333 7.24 -18.88 -2.22
C THR A 333 6.19 -17.84 -1.81
N PHE A 334 5.24 -17.53 -2.71
CA PHE A 334 4.16 -16.59 -2.41
C PHE A 334 3.25 -17.06 -1.29
N LYS A 335 2.94 -18.36 -1.21
CA LYS A 335 2.20 -18.92 -0.06
C LYS A 335 2.96 -18.75 1.25
N GLY A 336 4.28 -18.95 1.23
CA GLY A 336 5.13 -18.67 2.39
C GLY A 336 5.09 -17.21 2.83
N HIS A 337 5.18 -16.29 1.87
CA HIS A 337 5.05 -14.84 2.14
C HIS A 337 3.65 -14.50 2.67
N LEU A 338 2.59 -15.08 2.10
CA LEU A 338 1.21 -14.84 2.53
C LEU A 338 1.01 -15.21 4.00
N VAL A 339 1.48 -16.40 4.41
CA VAL A 339 1.42 -16.81 5.83
C VAL A 339 2.22 -15.87 6.73
N ALA A 340 3.40 -15.42 6.29
CA ALA A 340 4.20 -14.47 7.07
C ALA A 340 3.52 -13.11 7.22
N GLU A 341 2.88 -12.61 6.16
CA GLU A 341 2.16 -11.34 6.16
C GLU A 341 0.85 -11.42 6.95
N ASP A 342 0.15 -12.56 6.97
CA ASP A 342 -1.01 -12.77 7.85
C ASP A 342 -0.64 -12.63 9.33
N VAL A 343 0.50 -13.23 9.74
CA VAL A 343 1.02 -13.08 11.10
C VAL A 343 1.45 -11.64 11.38
N ASN A 344 2.06 -10.98 10.40
CA ASN A 344 2.44 -9.57 10.51
C ASN A 344 1.20 -8.66 10.66
N LEU A 345 0.14 -8.93 9.90
CA LEU A 345 -1.14 -8.22 9.95
C LEU A 345 -1.77 -8.34 11.33
N GLU A 346 -1.82 -9.55 11.90
CA GLU A 346 -2.33 -9.78 13.26
C GLU A 346 -1.52 -8.97 14.29
N LYS A 347 -0.19 -8.96 14.17
CA LYS A 347 0.68 -8.16 15.02
C LYS A 347 0.38 -6.67 14.91
N LEU A 348 0.23 -6.14 13.69
CA LEU A 348 -0.11 -4.74 13.46
C LEU A 348 -1.48 -4.38 14.03
N GLN A 349 -2.49 -5.24 13.87
CA GLN A 349 -3.82 -5.04 14.45
C GLN A 349 -3.79 -5.00 15.98
N ASN A 350 -3.05 -5.91 16.62
CA ASN A 350 -2.86 -5.91 18.07
C ASN A 350 -2.15 -4.65 18.57
N GLN A 351 -1.16 -4.16 17.83
CA GLN A 351 -0.50 -2.88 18.11
C GLN A 351 -1.48 -1.70 17.97
N LEU A 352 -2.31 -1.70 16.93
CA LEU A 352 -3.32 -0.66 16.71
C LEU A 352 -4.31 -0.59 17.88
N ILE A 353 -4.80 -1.73 18.37
CA ILE A 353 -5.70 -1.80 19.53
C ILE A 353 -5.02 -1.19 20.77
N THR A 354 -3.75 -1.51 21.01
CA THR A 354 -2.99 -0.97 22.13
C THR A 354 -2.84 0.55 22.03
N ILE A 355 -2.56 1.06 20.82
CA ILE A 355 -2.45 2.50 20.56
C ILE A 355 -3.81 3.18 20.79
N LEU A 356 -4.90 2.61 20.28
CA LEU A 356 -6.26 3.13 20.47
C LEU A 356 -6.62 3.27 21.95
N GLN A 357 -6.34 2.25 22.77
CA GLN A 357 -6.55 2.30 24.21
C GLN A 357 -5.70 3.39 24.88
N ALA A 358 -4.43 3.50 24.50
CA ALA A 358 -3.54 4.52 25.04
C ALA A 358 -3.95 5.95 24.63
N THR A 359 -4.45 6.13 23.40
CA THR A 359 -5.01 7.39 22.91
C THR A 359 -6.26 7.79 23.68
N ALA A 360 -7.18 6.84 23.93
CA ALA A 360 -8.37 7.10 24.74
C ALA A 360 -7.99 7.50 26.17
N ALA A 361 -7.08 6.77 26.81
CA ALA A 361 -6.59 7.10 28.15
C ALA A 361 -5.90 8.47 28.21
N CYS A 362 -5.18 8.86 27.14
CA CYS A 362 -4.57 10.18 27.01
C CYS A 362 -5.63 11.29 27.01
N LYS A 363 -6.67 11.13 26.18
CA LYS A 363 -7.78 12.09 26.05
C LYS A 363 -8.56 12.21 27.37
N ASP A 364 -8.79 11.10 28.06
CA ASP A 364 -9.40 11.10 29.39
C ASP A 364 -8.56 11.85 30.44
N ARG A 365 -7.23 11.67 30.41
CA ARG A 365 -6.32 12.41 31.30
C ARG A 365 -6.35 13.91 30.99
N LEU A 366 -6.33 14.29 29.71
CA LEU A 366 -6.45 15.70 29.31
C LEU A 366 -7.75 16.32 29.84
N LYS A 367 -8.88 15.61 29.73
CA LYS A 367 -10.17 16.04 30.26
C LYS A 367 -10.14 16.23 31.79
N LYS A 368 -9.48 15.33 32.53
CA LYS A 368 -9.31 15.46 33.98
C LYS A 368 -8.48 16.70 34.35
N ILE A 369 -7.42 16.99 33.60
CA ILE A 369 -6.61 18.20 33.81
C ILE A 369 -7.45 19.45 33.51
N GLN A 370 -8.24 19.46 32.43
CA GLN A 370 -9.14 20.57 32.10
C GLN A 370 -10.16 20.82 33.21
N ASN A 371 -10.83 19.78 33.71
CA ASN A 371 -11.73 19.93 34.86
C ASN A 371 -11.01 20.47 36.11
N SER A 372 -9.74 20.11 36.31
CA SER A 372 -8.93 20.63 37.43
C SER A 372 -8.58 22.10 37.25
N ILE A 373 -8.34 22.56 36.00
CA ILE A 373 -8.15 23.97 35.67
C ILE A 373 -9.42 24.76 35.98
N ASP A 374 -10.58 24.25 35.57
CA ASP A 374 -11.87 24.91 35.80
C ASP A 374 -12.14 25.06 37.30
N LEU A 375 -11.92 23.99 38.09
CA LEU A 375 -12.05 24.03 39.55
C LEU A 375 -11.05 25.01 40.21
N ALA A 376 -9.80 25.04 39.76
CA ALA A 376 -8.79 25.95 40.30
C ALA A 376 -9.13 27.43 39.99
N ASN A 377 -9.68 27.71 38.81
CA ASN A 377 -10.16 29.04 38.44
C ASN A 377 -11.39 29.44 39.27
N GLU A 378 -12.33 28.52 39.51
CA GLU A 378 -13.50 28.76 40.37
C GLU A 378 -13.07 29.08 41.81
N ASP A 379 -12.11 28.31 42.36
CA ASP A 379 -11.54 28.53 43.69
C ASP A 379 -10.79 29.87 43.80
N LEU A 380 -10.04 30.27 42.77
CA LEU A 380 -9.41 31.59 42.68
C LEU A 380 -10.46 32.71 42.68
N ALA A 381 -11.50 32.59 41.85
CA ALA A 381 -12.57 33.58 41.74
C ALA A 381 -13.37 33.69 43.05
N SER A 382 -13.67 32.56 43.70
CA SER A 382 -14.33 32.51 45.00
C SER A 382 -13.50 33.21 46.09
N SER A 383 -12.20 32.95 46.11
CA SER A 383 -11.27 33.58 47.06
C SER A 383 -11.17 35.09 46.83
N GLU A 384 -11.16 35.54 45.58
CA GLU A 384 -11.17 36.97 45.22
C GLU A 384 -12.46 37.65 45.67
N ALA A 385 -13.61 37.01 45.47
CA ALA A 385 -14.90 37.53 45.91
C ALA A 385 -14.96 37.65 47.44
N HIS A 386 -14.46 36.63 48.16
CA HIS A 386 -14.36 36.67 49.62
C HIS A 386 -13.44 37.81 50.09
N PHE A 387 -12.25 37.96 49.49
CA PHE A 387 -11.34 39.07 49.78
C PHE A 387 -12.03 40.42 49.60
N LYS A 388 -12.66 40.66 48.44
CA LYS A 388 -13.39 41.92 48.16
C LYS A 388 -14.46 42.20 49.20
N SER A 389 -15.28 41.20 49.55
CA SER A 389 -16.35 41.35 50.54
C SER A 389 -15.83 41.70 51.94
N VAL A 390 -14.75 41.05 52.39
CA VAL A 390 -14.16 41.34 53.70
C VAL A 390 -13.49 42.72 53.71
N THR A 391 -12.79 43.08 52.63
CA THR A 391 -12.19 44.41 52.47
C THR A 391 -13.23 45.52 52.51
N GLU A 392 -14.34 45.38 51.77
CA GLU A 392 -15.46 46.33 51.82
C GLU A 392 -16.01 46.48 53.24
N THR A 393 -16.23 45.36 53.95
CA THR A 393 -16.72 45.36 55.33
C THR A 393 -15.75 46.07 56.28
N LEU A 394 -14.45 45.77 56.20
CA LEU A 394 -13.43 46.42 57.05
C LEU A 394 -13.28 47.91 56.73
N GLN A 395 -13.42 48.30 55.46
CA GLN A 395 -13.37 49.70 55.05
C GLN A 395 -14.58 50.49 55.58
N GLU A 396 -15.78 49.90 55.53
CA GLU A 396 -16.99 50.47 56.14
C GLU A 396 -16.85 50.61 57.67
N GLU A 397 -16.29 49.59 58.34
CA GLU A 397 -15.98 49.65 59.78
C GLU A 397 -15.00 50.79 60.09
N GLN A 398 -13.92 50.92 59.31
CA GLN A 398 -12.93 51.99 59.47
C GLN A 398 -13.55 53.38 59.27
N ASN A 399 -14.35 53.56 58.22
CA ASN A 399 -15.07 54.82 57.95
C ASN A 399 -16.02 55.17 59.09
N THR A 400 -16.72 54.17 59.64
CA THR A 400 -17.61 54.34 60.79
C THR A 400 -16.84 54.78 62.04
N PHE A 401 -15.69 54.15 62.32
CA PHE A 401 -14.84 54.58 63.43
C PHE A 401 -14.30 55.99 63.24
N ASP A 402 -13.94 56.38 62.01
CA ASP A 402 -13.52 57.74 61.67
C ASP A 402 -14.63 58.77 61.90
N ASP A 403 -15.84 58.48 61.45
CA ASP A 403 -16.99 59.36 61.65
C ASP A 403 -17.35 59.52 63.13
N VAL A 404 -17.41 58.42 63.88
CA VAL A 404 -17.70 58.45 65.32
C VAL A 404 -16.60 59.17 66.09
N TYR A 405 -15.33 58.91 65.77
CA TYR A 405 -14.19 59.61 66.36
C TYR A 405 -14.26 61.13 66.10
N ARG A 406 -14.58 61.54 64.86
CA ARG A 406 -14.75 62.95 64.49
C ARG A 406 -15.92 63.60 65.24
N ILE A 407 -17.08 62.96 65.30
CA ILE A 407 -18.26 63.48 66.02
C ILE A 407 -17.94 63.65 67.50
N TYR A 408 -17.36 62.62 68.12
CA TYR A 408 -17.05 62.64 69.55
C TYR A 408 -15.98 63.68 69.92
N SER A 409 -14.91 63.79 69.13
CA SER A 409 -13.86 64.80 69.32
C SER A 409 -14.34 66.23 69.08
N SER A 410 -15.16 66.47 68.06
CA SER A 410 -15.62 67.82 67.69
C SER A 410 -16.84 68.32 68.47
N GLN A 411 -17.81 67.46 68.78
CA GLN A 411 -19.09 67.86 69.42
C GLN A 411 -19.12 67.59 70.93
N VAL A 412 -18.64 66.42 71.38
CA VAL A 412 -18.67 66.07 72.82
C VAL A 412 -17.51 66.72 73.57
N GLY A 413 -16.31 66.72 72.98
CA GLY A 413 -15.15 67.41 73.54
C GLY A 413 -15.36 68.92 73.69
N SER A 414 -15.93 69.58 72.67
CA SER A 414 -16.20 71.03 72.71
C SER A 414 -17.30 71.41 73.72
N GLN A 415 -18.38 70.61 73.82
CA GLN A 415 -19.45 70.82 74.80
C GLN A 415 -18.97 70.58 76.25
N SER A 416 -18.16 69.55 76.49
CA SER A 416 -17.54 69.31 77.81
C SER A 416 -16.62 70.44 78.24
N THR A 417 -15.83 70.98 77.30
CA THR A 417 -14.95 72.12 77.56
C THR A 417 -15.74 73.40 77.84
N SER A 418 -16.85 73.62 77.13
CA SER A 418 -17.76 74.75 77.37
C SER A 418 -18.50 74.62 78.71
N TYR A 419 -18.99 73.43 79.05
CA TYR A 419 -19.65 73.15 80.33
C TYR A 419 -18.70 73.32 81.51
N LYS A 420 -17.46 72.82 81.42
CA LYS A 420 -16.41 73.07 82.41
C LYS A 420 -16.16 74.56 82.61
N ARG A 421 -16.06 75.31 81.51
CA ARG A 421 -15.86 76.76 81.54
C ARG A 421 -17.04 77.47 82.23
N ASP A 422 -18.27 77.09 81.92
CA ASP A 422 -19.48 77.68 82.51
C ASP A 422 -19.68 77.31 83.99
N VAL A 423 -19.38 76.07 84.38
CA VAL A 423 -19.41 75.63 85.78
C VAL A 423 -18.30 76.34 86.57
N GLN A 424 -17.11 76.46 86.01
CA GLN A 424 -16.00 77.16 86.67
C GLN A 424 -16.30 78.66 86.81
N ALA A 425 -16.88 79.29 85.79
CA ALA A 425 -17.38 80.68 85.84
C ALA A 425 -18.50 80.89 86.87
N LYS A 426 -19.33 79.86 87.14
CA LYS A 426 -20.35 79.87 88.20
C LYS A 426 -19.81 79.59 89.61
N ILE A 427 -18.60 79.04 89.73
CA ILE A 427 -17.91 78.80 91.01
C ILE A 427 -17.00 79.99 91.37
N THR A 428 -16.58 80.79 90.39
CA THR A 428 -15.71 81.97 90.60
C THR A 428 -16.44 83.32 90.68
N ASN A 429 -17.76 83.34 90.49
CA ASN A 429 -18.66 84.41 90.89
C ASN A 429 -19.51 83.94 92.07
#